data_AF-A0A8H7K825-F1
#
_entry.id   AF-A0A8H7K825-F1
#
_cell.length_a   1.000
_cell.length_b   1.000
_cell.length_c   1.000
_cell.angle_alpha   90.00
_cell.angle_beta   90.00
_cell.angle_gamma   90.00
#
_symmetry.space_group_name_H-M   'P 1'
#
loop_
_entity.id
_entity.type
_entity.pdbx_description
1 polymer ?
#
loop_
_entity_poly.entity_id
_entity_poly.type
_entity_poly.pdbx_seq_one_letter_code
_entity_poly.pdbx_strand_id
1 'polypeptide(L)'
;MRQGSAMHQKLEDEVHKAVKIDIVTKEDAFGLRLWNFVQGLRTLRDMGLTRELEVWGMIDGNLVNGIIDSVSYRNPNADFEEELSSQESQAAQLQTSIRDFFPQKSKTEHHRKVYLTDVKTRRSLKPVTPAVVRPAKVQLLLYHMFLCDMAAGKLDYLKVFRRYGLDPDDTFSDTFMAEIGSLHDEIFDDTPASSAGEAPNGSSQAALKSSDITSSGEEDSRMASTPDLLKYNTLRDLIALVKDEIRLTFPEGADSIGQMLRVHYIHQESGEDIDVSDFPVSRVALEKYLSKHMEWWRGERPAQGVEIEEGFKCLTCEFGNDCSWRESLGQRILAQAEERKRARQANAR
;
A
#
# COMPACT_ATOMS: atom_id res chain seq x y z
N MET A 1 -13.00 -14.69 8.59
CA MET A 1 -11.61 -14.60 8.12
C MET A 1 -11.41 -15.32 6.79
N ARG A 2 -11.57 -16.65 6.70
CA ARG A 2 -11.35 -17.42 5.45
C ARG A 2 -12.02 -16.86 4.18
N GLN A 3 -13.30 -16.48 4.25
CA GLN A 3 -14.04 -15.92 3.10
C GLN A 3 -13.50 -14.54 2.67
N GLY A 4 -13.07 -13.70 3.62
CA GLY A 4 -12.43 -12.43 3.30
C GLY A 4 -11.11 -12.65 2.59
N SER A 5 -10.24 -13.53 3.13
CA SER A 5 -8.96 -13.88 2.50
C SER A 5 -9.14 -14.44 1.08
N ALA A 6 -10.16 -15.27 0.83
CA ALA A 6 -10.44 -15.79 -0.51
C ALA A 6 -10.82 -14.69 -1.51
N MET A 7 -11.55 -13.65 -1.06
CA MET A 7 -11.88 -12.52 -1.92
C MET A 7 -10.65 -11.68 -2.24
N HIS A 8 -9.78 -11.39 -1.26
CA HIS A 8 -8.52 -10.68 -1.51
C HIS A 8 -7.61 -11.47 -2.46
N GLN A 9 -7.46 -12.78 -2.25
CA GLN A 9 -6.71 -13.63 -3.18
C GLN A 9 -7.27 -13.55 -4.60
N LYS A 10 -8.59 -13.65 -4.75
CA LYS A 10 -9.24 -13.52 -6.07
C LYS A 10 -8.92 -12.18 -6.73
N LEU A 11 -8.90 -11.09 -5.96
CA LEU A 11 -8.55 -9.77 -6.48
C LEU A 11 -7.06 -9.70 -6.86
N GLU A 12 -6.16 -10.22 -6.01
CA GLU A 12 -4.72 -10.30 -6.26
C GLU A 12 -4.41 -11.07 -7.56
N ASP A 13 -5.07 -12.22 -7.75
CA ASP A 13 -4.93 -13.10 -8.91
C ASP A 13 -5.37 -12.43 -10.24
N GLU A 14 -6.04 -11.26 -10.20
CA GLU A 14 -6.37 -10.47 -11.40
C GLU A 14 -5.13 -9.81 -12.04
N VAL A 15 -4.09 -9.55 -11.24
CA VAL A 15 -2.89 -8.82 -11.67
C VAL A 15 -1.61 -9.61 -11.43
N HIS A 16 -1.59 -10.55 -10.49
CA HIS A 16 -0.39 -11.32 -10.14
C HIS A 16 -0.62 -12.81 -10.34
N LYS A 17 0.45 -13.52 -10.73
CA LYS A 17 0.48 -14.99 -10.77
C LYS A 17 1.35 -15.49 -9.62
N ALA A 18 0.77 -16.25 -8.71
CA ALA A 18 1.51 -16.82 -7.60
C ALA A 18 2.53 -17.87 -8.11
N VAL A 19 3.79 -17.68 -7.75
CA VAL A 19 4.88 -18.62 -8.02
C VAL A 19 5.54 -19.02 -6.72
N LYS A 20 5.86 -20.31 -6.58
CA LYS A 20 6.56 -20.83 -5.40
C LYS A 20 8.05 -20.63 -5.58
N ILE A 21 8.68 -20.08 -4.55
CA ILE A 21 10.11 -19.80 -4.49
C ILE A 21 10.62 -20.42 -3.18
N ASP A 22 11.71 -21.17 -3.28
CA ASP A 22 12.34 -21.81 -2.15
C ASP A 22 13.23 -20.81 -1.40
N ILE A 23 12.95 -20.64 -0.10
CA ILE A 23 13.65 -19.70 0.78
C ILE A 23 14.59 -20.50 1.68
N VAL A 24 15.89 -20.20 1.59
CA VAL A 24 16.92 -20.87 2.41
C VAL A 24 17.36 -19.98 3.57
N THR A 25 17.55 -18.68 3.31
CA THR A 25 18.02 -17.70 4.30
C THR A 25 16.95 -16.66 4.65
N LYS A 26 17.16 -15.92 5.74
CA LYS A 26 16.31 -14.77 6.10
C LYS A 26 16.52 -13.61 5.12
N GLU A 27 17.71 -13.51 4.53
CA GLU A 27 18.06 -12.59 3.45
C GLU A 27 17.23 -12.91 2.20
N ASP A 28 17.14 -14.17 1.77
CA ASP A 28 16.30 -14.60 0.63
C ASP A 28 14.83 -14.21 0.89
N ALA A 29 14.33 -14.46 2.10
CA ALA A 29 12.95 -14.14 2.47
C ALA A 29 12.65 -12.63 2.35
N PHE A 30 13.60 -11.79 2.77
CA PHE A 30 13.44 -10.34 2.65
C PHE A 30 13.71 -9.84 1.22
N GLY A 31 14.66 -10.46 0.52
CA GLY A 31 14.93 -10.24 -0.90
C GLY A 31 13.68 -10.47 -1.75
N LEU A 32 12.94 -11.54 -1.48
CA LEU A 32 11.66 -11.82 -2.13
C LEU A 32 10.63 -10.71 -1.90
N ARG A 33 10.55 -10.15 -0.69
CA ARG A 33 9.63 -9.02 -0.39
C ARG A 33 10.00 -7.76 -1.18
N LEU A 34 11.28 -7.44 -1.26
CA LEU A 34 11.78 -6.32 -2.08
C LEU A 34 11.55 -6.56 -3.58
N TRP A 35 11.73 -7.80 -4.04
CA TRP A 35 11.46 -8.18 -5.43
C TRP A 35 9.98 -8.06 -5.77
N ASN A 36 9.09 -8.59 -4.92
CA ASN A 36 7.64 -8.45 -5.10
C ASN A 36 7.21 -6.97 -5.12
N PHE A 37 7.85 -6.13 -4.30
CA PHE A 37 7.63 -4.70 -4.35
C PHE A 37 8.06 -4.09 -5.70
N VAL A 38 9.24 -4.45 -6.22
CA VAL A 38 9.71 -4.04 -7.55
C VAL A 38 8.74 -4.48 -8.65
N GLN A 39 8.28 -5.74 -8.63
CA GLN A 39 7.29 -6.23 -9.58
C GLN A 39 5.99 -5.45 -9.45
N GLY A 40 5.50 -5.22 -8.22
CA GLY A 40 4.31 -4.41 -7.99
C GLY A 40 4.41 -3.00 -8.58
N LEU A 41 5.58 -2.36 -8.48
CA LEU A 41 5.83 -1.05 -9.10
C LEU A 41 5.86 -1.11 -10.64
N ARG A 42 6.43 -2.17 -11.22
CA ARG A 42 6.44 -2.40 -12.68
C ARG A 42 5.03 -2.65 -13.20
N THR A 43 4.28 -3.57 -12.59
CA THR A 43 2.88 -3.86 -12.89
C THR A 43 2.02 -2.58 -12.82
N LEU A 44 2.25 -1.72 -11.82
CA LEU A 44 1.57 -0.43 -11.73
C LEU A 44 1.85 0.46 -12.95
N ARG A 45 3.11 0.54 -13.40
CA ARG A 45 3.49 1.35 -14.57
C ARG A 45 2.91 0.79 -15.87
N ASP A 46 2.91 -0.53 -16.03
CA ASP A 46 2.54 -1.19 -17.28
C ASP A 46 1.02 -1.34 -17.43
N MET A 47 0.34 -1.77 -16.35
CA MET A 47 -1.11 -2.04 -16.36
C MET A 47 -1.95 -0.90 -15.75
N GLY A 48 -1.33 0.03 -15.00
CA GLY A 48 -2.04 1.11 -14.30
C GLY A 48 -2.70 0.71 -12.99
N LEU A 49 -2.50 -0.53 -12.53
CA LEU A 49 -3.02 -1.10 -11.30
C LEU A 49 -2.04 -2.14 -10.76
N THR A 50 -1.83 -2.13 -9.45
CA THR A 50 -1.19 -3.23 -8.73
C THR A 50 -1.92 -3.48 -7.42
N ARG A 51 -1.77 -4.70 -6.88
CA ARG A 51 -2.42 -5.14 -5.64
C ARG A 51 -1.40 -5.73 -4.68
N GLU A 52 -1.78 -5.78 -3.41
CA GLU A 52 -0.98 -6.32 -2.31
C GLU A 52 0.45 -5.72 -2.26
N LEU A 53 0.55 -4.41 -2.43
CA LEU A 53 1.84 -3.71 -2.45
C LEU A 53 2.34 -3.49 -1.02
N GLU A 54 3.43 -4.17 -0.66
CA GLU A 54 4.04 -4.00 0.67
C GLU A 54 4.79 -2.67 0.80
N VAL A 55 4.59 -1.99 1.93
CA VAL A 55 5.22 -0.72 2.28
C VAL A 55 5.81 -0.76 3.69
N TRP A 56 6.86 0.02 3.92
CA TRP A 56 7.58 0.09 5.19
C TRP A 56 7.72 1.53 5.66
N GLY A 57 7.63 1.74 6.97
CA GLY A 57 7.90 3.02 7.59
C GLY A 57 8.26 2.92 9.06
N MET A 58 8.66 4.05 9.62
CA MET A 58 9.09 4.15 11.02
C MET A 58 8.08 5.00 11.80
N ILE A 59 7.59 4.48 12.93
CA ILE A 59 6.71 5.20 13.85
C ILE A 59 7.36 5.18 15.24
N ASP A 60 7.70 6.36 15.76
CA ASP A 60 8.30 6.50 17.10
C ASP A 60 9.51 5.57 17.31
N GLY A 61 10.39 5.48 16.30
CA GLY A 61 11.56 4.60 16.30
C GLY A 61 11.29 3.11 16.03
N ASN A 62 10.03 2.69 15.89
CA ASN A 62 9.64 1.32 15.59
C ASN A 62 9.38 1.12 14.10
N LEU A 63 9.85 0.01 13.56
CA LEU A 63 9.51 -0.40 12.20
C LEU A 63 8.07 -0.90 12.14
N VAL A 64 7.32 -0.40 11.17
CA VAL A 64 5.97 -0.84 10.83
C VAL A 64 5.94 -1.14 9.35
N ASN A 65 5.38 -2.29 8.99
CA ASN A 65 5.09 -2.66 7.62
C ASN A 65 3.58 -2.80 7.42
N GLY A 66 3.14 -2.64 6.18
CA GLY A 66 1.75 -2.75 5.78
C GLY A 66 1.65 -3.21 4.34
N ILE A 67 0.50 -3.75 3.97
CA ILE A 67 0.23 -4.20 2.60
C ILE A 67 -0.96 -3.40 2.10
N ILE A 68 -0.78 -2.71 0.97
CA ILE A 68 -1.82 -1.91 0.33
C ILE A 68 -2.58 -2.80 -0.65
N ASP A 69 -3.87 -3.01 -0.41
CA ASP A 69 -4.71 -3.88 -1.23
C ASP A 69 -4.75 -3.46 -2.71
N SER A 70 -4.79 -2.16 -2.99
CA SER A 70 -4.86 -1.64 -4.36
C SER A 70 -4.18 -0.27 -4.49
N VAL A 71 -3.35 -0.16 -5.53
CA VAL A 71 -2.66 1.07 -5.94
C VAL A 71 -2.90 1.26 -7.43
N SER A 72 -3.42 2.42 -7.84
CA SER A 72 -3.81 2.66 -9.25
C SER A 72 -3.54 4.09 -9.71
N TYR A 73 -3.30 4.27 -11.02
CA TYR A 73 -3.31 5.59 -11.65
C TYR A 73 -4.72 6.12 -11.96
N ARG A 74 -5.74 5.25 -11.95
CA ARG A 74 -7.11 5.67 -12.20
C ARG A 74 -7.63 6.40 -10.96
N ASN A 75 -7.98 7.69 -11.11
CA ASN A 75 -8.64 8.42 -10.03
C ASN A 75 -10.01 7.76 -9.74
N PRO A 76 -10.24 7.32 -8.49
CA PRO A 76 -11.48 6.64 -8.11
C PRO A 76 -12.68 7.59 -7.96
N ASN A 77 -12.47 8.89 -7.77
CA ASN A 77 -13.49 9.95 -7.67
C ASN A 77 -12.88 11.33 -8.03
N ALA A 78 -12.97 11.68 -9.32
CA ALA A 78 -12.41 12.91 -9.87
C ALA A 78 -13.05 14.18 -9.29
N ASP A 79 -14.38 14.17 -9.12
CA ASP A 79 -15.13 15.32 -8.60
C ASP A 79 -14.64 15.70 -7.19
N PHE A 80 -14.43 14.70 -6.33
CA PHE A 80 -13.93 14.93 -4.97
C PHE A 80 -12.48 15.45 -4.95
N GLU A 81 -11.62 15.02 -5.88
CA GLU A 81 -10.26 15.56 -5.99
C GLU A 81 -10.26 17.02 -6.45
N GLU A 82 -11.16 17.39 -7.36
CA GLU A 82 -11.35 18.78 -7.80
C GLU A 82 -11.84 19.68 -6.66
N GLU A 83 -12.76 19.18 -5.83
CA GLU A 83 -13.23 19.86 -4.62
C GLU A 83 -12.08 20.12 -3.64
N LEU A 84 -11.23 19.12 -3.38
CA LEU A 84 -10.06 19.26 -2.50
C LEU A 84 -9.08 20.32 -3.03
N SER A 85 -8.74 20.24 -4.32
CA SER A 85 -7.83 21.17 -4.98
C SER A 85 -8.35 22.61 -4.92
N SER A 86 -9.67 22.78 -5.04
CA SER A 86 -10.34 24.08 -4.95
C SER A 86 -10.29 24.65 -3.54
N GLN A 87 -10.53 23.82 -2.51
CA GLN A 87 -10.45 24.24 -1.10
C GLN A 87 -9.03 24.65 -0.71
N GLU A 88 -8.02 23.90 -1.15
CA GLU A 88 -6.61 24.25 -0.92
C GLU A 88 -6.24 25.57 -1.58
N SER A 89 -6.69 25.79 -2.82
CA SER A 89 -6.45 27.04 -3.56
C SER A 89 -7.07 28.24 -2.85
N GLN A 90 -8.29 28.10 -2.33
CA GLN A 90 -8.96 29.14 -1.55
C GLN A 90 -8.25 29.41 -0.23
N ALA A 91 -7.85 28.38 0.50
CA ALA A 91 -7.09 28.51 1.75
C ALA A 91 -5.72 29.17 1.54
N ALA A 92 -5.04 28.84 0.44
CA ALA A 92 -3.77 29.46 0.06
C ALA A 92 -3.94 30.95 -0.29
N GLN A 93 -5.00 31.32 -1.02
CA GLN A 93 -5.32 32.73 -1.36
C GLN A 93 -5.66 33.61 -0.14
N LEU A 94 -6.10 33.01 0.96
CA LEU A 94 -6.27 33.75 2.23
C LEU A 94 -4.92 34.03 2.93
N GLN A 95 -3.84 33.34 2.56
CA GLN A 95 -2.49 33.50 3.11
C GLN A 95 -1.51 34.24 2.17
N THR A 96 -1.92 34.67 0.97
CA THR A 96 -1.02 35.14 -0.11
C THR A 96 -0.40 36.52 0.07
N SER A 97 -0.70 37.32 1.10
CA SER A 97 -0.12 38.69 1.19
C SER A 97 1.42 38.78 1.25
N ILE A 98 2.14 37.64 1.35
CA ILE A 98 3.61 37.58 1.45
C ILE A 98 4.28 36.75 0.33
N ARG A 99 3.53 35.98 -0.49
CA ARG A 99 4.13 34.98 -1.41
C ARG A 99 4.32 35.44 -2.87
N ASP A 100 3.91 36.65 -3.21
CA ASP A 100 4.01 37.20 -4.59
C ASP A 100 5.45 37.54 -5.06
N PHE A 101 6.48 37.23 -4.26
CA PHE A 101 7.88 37.56 -4.55
C PHE A 101 8.77 36.38 -5.00
N PHE A 102 8.25 35.16 -5.09
CA PHE A 102 9.02 33.99 -5.55
C PHE A 102 8.55 33.51 -6.93
N PRO A 103 9.46 33.18 -7.86
CA PRO A 103 9.09 32.70 -9.18
C PRO A 103 8.32 31.38 -9.06
N GLN A 104 7.07 31.39 -9.55
CA GLN A 104 6.22 30.20 -9.62
C GLN A 104 6.88 29.16 -10.53
N LYS A 105 7.12 27.95 -10.01
CA LYS A 105 7.46 26.79 -10.86
C LYS A 105 6.34 26.64 -11.90
N SER A 106 6.76 26.50 -13.16
CA SER A 106 5.89 26.40 -14.32
C SER A 106 4.83 25.30 -14.13
N LYS A 107 3.56 25.66 -14.37
CA LYS A 107 2.46 24.73 -14.60
C LYS A 107 2.71 23.97 -15.91
N THR A 108 3.52 22.94 -15.89
CA THR A 108 3.84 22.14 -17.07
C THR A 108 3.95 20.67 -16.68
N GLU A 109 3.05 19.86 -17.26
CA GLU A 109 2.84 18.42 -17.11
C GLU A 109 2.02 17.96 -15.90
N HIS A 110 0.73 17.68 -16.14
CA HIS A 110 -0.09 16.86 -15.23
C HIS A 110 0.50 15.45 -15.17
N HIS A 111 1.44 15.24 -14.26
CA HIS A 111 1.95 13.91 -13.96
C HIS A 111 0.82 13.08 -13.34
N ARG A 112 0.66 11.84 -13.82
CA ARG A 112 -0.38 10.91 -13.34
C ARG A 112 -0.17 10.68 -11.84
N LYS A 113 -1.19 11.00 -11.02
CA LYS A 113 -1.17 10.72 -9.59
C LYS A 113 -1.53 9.26 -9.31
N VAL A 114 -1.02 8.75 -8.19
CA VAL A 114 -1.28 7.39 -7.71
C VAL A 114 -2.28 7.43 -6.54
N TYR A 115 -3.31 6.59 -6.60
CA TYR A 115 -4.37 6.51 -5.60
C TYR A 115 -4.36 5.17 -4.89
N LEU A 116 -4.63 5.19 -3.58
CA LEU A 116 -4.63 4.01 -2.72
C LEU A 116 -6.07 3.66 -2.35
N THR A 117 -6.39 2.38 -2.46
CA THR A 117 -7.69 1.82 -2.04
C THR A 117 -7.46 0.62 -1.14
N ASP A 118 -8.19 0.59 -0.02
CA ASP A 118 -8.24 -0.55 0.91
C ASP A 118 -9.63 -1.16 0.85
N VAL A 119 -9.69 -2.47 0.58
CA VAL A 119 -10.91 -3.22 0.34
C VAL A 119 -11.27 -3.95 1.63
N LYS A 120 -12.50 -3.77 2.12
CA LYS A 120 -12.99 -4.43 3.32
C LYS A 120 -14.17 -5.31 3.00
N THR A 121 -13.98 -6.60 3.23
CA THR A 121 -15.04 -7.60 3.07
C THR A 121 -15.98 -7.59 4.28
N ARG A 122 -17.30 -7.64 4.03
CA ARG A 122 -18.33 -7.71 5.08
C ARG A 122 -19.40 -8.74 4.77
N ARG A 123 -19.96 -9.33 5.83
CA ARG A 123 -21.14 -10.23 5.79
C ARG A 123 -22.46 -9.49 5.71
N SER A 124 -22.50 -8.29 6.26
CA SER A 124 -23.72 -7.50 6.34
C SER A 124 -23.76 -6.53 5.18
N LEU A 125 -24.89 -6.49 4.47
CA LEU A 125 -25.19 -5.49 3.45
C LEU A 125 -25.63 -4.14 4.06
N LYS A 126 -25.70 -4.02 5.39
CA LYS A 126 -26.06 -2.75 6.03
C LYS A 126 -24.98 -1.69 5.76
N PRO A 127 -25.36 -0.41 5.55
CA PRO A 127 -24.41 0.69 5.40
C PRO A 127 -23.38 0.74 6.52
N VAL A 128 -22.16 1.20 6.22
CA VAL A 128 -21.06 1.18 7.18
C VAL A 128 -21.10 2.45 8.02
N THR A 129 -21.21 2.28 9.34
CA THR A 129 -21.19 3.42 10.26
C THR A 129 -19.80 4.05 10.32
N PRO A 130 -19.66 5.38 10.49
CA PRO A 130 -18.36 6.05 10.55
C PRO A 130 -17.37 5.46 11.57
N ALA A 131 -17.85 4.98 12.71
CA ALA A 131 -17.01 4.34 13.73
C ALA A 131 -16.30 3.08 13.21
N VAL A 132 -16.97 2.29 12.37
CA VAL A 132 -16.41 1.08 11.73
C VAL A 132 -15.42 1.44 10.62
N VAL A 133 -15.59 2.59 9.97
CA VAL A 133 -14.69 3.06 8.90
C VAL A 133 -13.38 3.63 9.46
N ARG A 134 -13.41 4.17 10.68
CA ARG A 134 -12.28 4.87 11.28
C ARG A 134 -10.97 4.06 11.31
N PRO A 135 -10.92 2.78 11.71
CA PRO A 135 -9.70 1.99 11.66
C PRO A 135 -9.13 1.85 10.25
N ALA A 136 -9.98 1.62 9.24
CA ALA A 136 -9.57 1.52 7.84
C ALA A 136 -9.00 2.85 7.32
N LYS A 137 -9.58 3.99 7.72
CA LYS A 137 -9.02 5.32 7.41
C LYS A 137 -7.61 5.50 7.97
N VAL A 138 -7.41 5.13 9.24
CA VAL A 138 -6.09 5.22 9.89
C VAL A 138 -5.09 4.30 9.20
N GLN A 139 -5.49 3.07 8.85
CA GLN A 139 -4.68 2.11 8.12
C GLN A 139 -4.21 2.70 6.78
N LEU A 140 -5.12 3.23 5.96
CA LEU A 140 -4.76 3.86 4.69
C LEU A 140 -3.89 5.11 4.85
N LEU A 141 -4.13 5.94 5.87
CA LEU A 141 -3.29 7.10 6.17
C LEU A 141 -1.86 6.68 6.52
N LEU A 142 -1.69 5.58 7.26
CA LEU A 142 -0.37 5.02 7.55
C LEU A 142 0.33 4.52 6.30
N TYR A 143 -0.38 3.79 5.45
CA TYR A 143 0.19 3.26 4.22
C TYR A 143 0.57 4.37 3.24
N HIS A 144 -0.29 5.40 3.12
CA HIS A 144 0.00 6.59 2.35
C HIS A 144 1.27 7.29 2.86
N MET A 145 1.38 7.50 4.17
CA MET A 145 2.57 8.08 4.79
C MET A 145 3.84 7.26 4.48
N PHE A 146 3.78 5.94 4.62
CA PHE A 146 4.92 5.06 4.34
C PHE A 146 5.33 5.11 2.87
N LEU A 147 4.37 5.02 1.95
CA LEU A 147 4.65 5.10 0.52
C LEU A 147 5.20 6.49 0.13
N CYS A 148 4.68 7.57 0.69
CA CYS A 148 5.22 8.92 0.50
C CYS A 148 6.66 9.05 1.01
N ASP A 149 6.98 8.49 2.17
CA ASP A 149 8.33 8.53 2.72
C ASP A 149 9.31 7.67 1.90
N MET A 150 8.85 6.52 1.39
CA MET A 150 9.61 5.71 0.43
C MET A 150 9.85 6.47 -0.89
N ALA A 151 8.80 7.05 -1.48
CA ALA A 151 8.87 7.83 -2.71
C ALA A 151 9.74 9.08 -2.58
N ALA A 152 9.75 9.71 -1.41
CA ALA A 152 10.63 10.85 -1.10
C ALA A 152 12.07 10.43 -0.74
N GLY A 153 12.39 9.13 -0.74
CA GLY A 153 13.72 8.62 -0.37
C GLY A 153 14.08 8.79 1.11
N LYS A 154 13.10 8.95 1.99
CA LYS A 154 13.29 9.17 3.44
C LYS A 154 13.41 7.88 4.24
N LEU A 155 12.98 6.74 3.69
CA LEU A 155 13.10 5.46 4.36
C LEU A 155 14.56 5.00 4.44
N ASP A 156 15.04 4.79 5.66
CA ASP A 156 16.36 4.23 5.94
C ASP A 156 16.29 2.70 5.99
N TYR A 157 16.55 2.06 4.86
CA TYR A 157 16.54 0.59 4.73
C TYR A 157 17.54 -0.11 5.66
N LEU A 158 18.64 0.53 6.07
CA LEU A 158 19.58 -0.11 7.01
C LEU A 158 18.95 -0.28 8.40
N LYS A 159 18.07 0.65 8.81
CA LYS A 159 17.28 0.48 10.04
C LYS A 159 16.24 -0.63 9.90
N VAL A 160 15.65 -0.78 8.71
CA VAL A 160 14.73 -1.88 8.40
C VAL A 160 15.45 -3.22 8.55
N PHE A 161 16.60 -3.37 7.89
CA PHE A 161 17.42 -4.59 7.94
C PHE A 161 17.87 -4.91 9.36
N ARG A 162 18.37 -3.93 10.10
CA ARG A 162 18.77 -4.11 11.51
C ARG A 162 17.62 -4.62 12.37
N ARG A 163 16.39 -4.15 12.14
CA ARG A 163 15.22 -4.57 12.93
C ARG A 163 14.80 -6.02 12.68
N TYR A 164 15.02 -6.50 11.46
CA TYR A 164 14.87 -7.91 11.08
C TYR A 164 16.11 -8.76 11.36
N GLY A 165 17.22 -8.13 11.78
CA GLY A 165 18.49 -8.82 12.03
C GLY A 165 19.16 -9.35 10.76
N LEU A 166 18.95 -8.68 9.62
CA LEU A 166 19.49 -9.05 8.31
C LEU A 166 20.88 -8.46 8.10
N ASP A 167 21.74 -9.19 7.38
CA ASP A 167 23.00 -8.66 6.89
C ASP A 167 22.82 -8.15 5.44
N PRO A 168 22.98 -6.84 5.16
CA PRO A 168 22.76 -6.30 3.83
C PRO A 168 23.79 -6.79 2.79
N ASP A 169 24.95 -7.26 3.25
CA ASP A 169 26.10 -7.64 2.43
C ASP A 169 26.21 -9.16 2.25
N ASP A 170 25.36 -9.93 2.91
CA ASP A 170 25.30 -11.38 2.73
C ASP A 170 24.63 -11.72 1.39
N THR A 171 25.15 -12.75 0.74
CA THR A 171 24.71 -13.14 -0.60
C THR A 171 23.45 -13.99 -0.53
N PHE A 172 22.52 -13.76 -1.45
CA PHE A 172 21.38 -14.64 -1.62
C PHE A 172 21.80 -16.05 -2.00
N SER A 173 20.97 -17.03 -1.67
CA SER A 173 21.24 -18.42 -2.05
C SER A 173 21.17 -18.63 -3.56
N ASP A 174 22.01 -19.52 -4.08
CA ASP A 174 22.02 -19.86 -5.52
C ASP A 174 20.66 -20.36 -6.02
N THR A 175 19.94 -21.11 -5.18
CA THR A 175 18.59 -21.60 -5.48
C THR A 175 17.62 -20.43 -5.67
N PHE A 176 17.61 -19.48 -4.73
CA PHE A 176 16.76 -18.29 -4.83
C PHE A 176 17.10 -17.47 -6.08
N MET A 177 18.38 -17.24 -6.36
CA MET A 177 18.82 -16.47 -7.53
C MET A 177 18.45 -17.15 -8.85
N ALA A 178 18.53 -18.48 -8.93
CA ALA A 178 18.14 -19.23 -10.12
C ALA A 178 16.64 -19.13 -10.39
N GLU A 179 15.81 -19.24 -9.35
CA GLU A 179 14.35 -19.14 -9.48
C GLU A 179 13.92 -17.73 -9.90
N ILE A 180 14.40 -16.67 -9.23
CA ILE A 180 14.13 -15.27 -9.60
C ILE A 180 14.64 -14.98 -11.04
N GLY A 181 15.79 -15.55 -11.40
CA GLY A 181 16.34 -15.59 -12.76
C GLY A 181 15.33 -16.03 -13.81
N SER A 182 14.85 -17.26 -13.67
CA SER A 182 13.91 -17.87 -14.63
C SER A 182 12.58 -17.12 -14.73
N LEU A 183 12.08 -16.59 -13.61
CA LEU A 183 10.84 -15.84 -13.56
C LEU A 183 10.92 -14.54 -14.38
N HIS A 184 12.10 -13.92 -14.45
CA HIS A 184 12.28 -12.72 -15.25
C HIS A 184 12.21 -13.05 -16.74
N ASP A 185 12.91 -14.09 -17.19
CA ASP A 185 12.93 -14.44 -18.62
C ASP A 185 11.53 -14.84 -19.15
N GLU A 186 10.72 -15.54 -18.35
CA GLU A 186 9.35 -15.96 -18.75
C GLU A 186 8.36 -14.78 -18.88
N ILE A 187 8.49 -13.72 -18.09
CA ILE A 187 7.51 -12.62 -18.06
C ILE A 187 7.65 -11.69 -19.28
N PHE A 188 8.81 -11.65 -19.93
CA PHE A 188 9.07 -10.76 -21.08
C PHE A 188 8.92 -11.43 -22.45
N ASP A 189 8.88 -12.77 -22.52
CA ASP A 189 8.65 -13.50 -23.77
C ASP A 189 7.16 -13.61 -24.18
N ASP A 190 6.21 -13.35 -23.27
CA ASP A 190 4.76 -13.47 -23.54
C ASP A 190 4.11 -12.20 -24.14
N THR A 191 4.89 -11.33 -24.80
CA THR A 191 4.33 -10.25 -25.62
C THR A 191 3.95 -10.83 -26.99
N PRO A 192 2.67 -10.92 -27.39
CA PRO A 192 2.33 -11.44 -28.70
C PRO A 192 2.82 -10.43 -29.74
N ALA A 193 3.93 -10.78 -30.42
CA ALA A 193 4.30 -10.15 -31.67
C ALA A 193 3.06 -10.18 -32.57
N SER A 194 2.56 -8.99 -32.89
CA SER A 194 1.37 -8.82 -33.70
C SER A 194 1.54 -9.61 -35.00
N SER A 195 0.75 -10.67 -35.16
CA SER A 195 0.72 -11.50 -36.35
C SER A 195 0.10 -10.71 -37.50
N ALA A 196 0.92 -9.89 -38.16
CA ALA A 196 0.63 -9.36 -39.48
C ALA A 196 0.95 -10.45 -40.53
N GLY A 197 -0.10 -10.92 -41.21
CA GLY A 197 0.01 -11.49 -42.55
C GLY A 197 0.30 -12.99 -42.64
N GLU A 198 -0.75 -13.80 -42.59
CA GLU A 198 -0.73 -15.12 -43.22
C GLU A 198 -0.84 -14.99 -44.74
N ALA A 199 0.11 -15.59 -45.47
CA ALA A 199 -0.17 -16.38 -46.68
C ALA A 199 1.04 -17.30 -47.02
N PRO A 200 0.80 -18.45 -47.67
CA PRO A 200 1.49 -19.69 -47.34
C PRO A 200 2.48 -20.15 -48.41
N ASN A 201 3.50 -20.92 -48.03
CA ASN A 201 4.00 -22.01 -48.88
C ASN A 201 4.96 -22.98 -48.17
N GLY A 202 4.58 -24.27 -48.15
CA GLY A 202 5.36 -25.37 -48.72
C GLY A 202 6.70 -25.78 -48.12
N SER A 203 6.65 -26.84 -47.29
CA SER A 203 7.41 -28.10 -47.44
C SER A 203 8.96 -28.12 -47.35
N SER A 204 9.41 -28.90 -46.35
CA SER A 204 10.49 -29.92 -46.37
C SER A 204 11.88 -29.61 -45.76
N GLN A 205 12.14 -30.38 -44.70
CA GLN A 205 13.34 -31.19 -44.40
C GLN A 205 14.72 -30.54 -44.19
N ALA A 206 15.20 -30.76 -42.96
CA ALA A 206 16.49 -31.36 -42.58
C ALA A 206 17.78 -30.52 -42.50
N ALA A 207 18.52 -30.88 -41.45
CA ALA A 207 19.97 -30.92 -41.30
C ALA A 207 20.72 -29.67 -40.77
N LEU A 208 21.14 -29.81 -39.50
CA LEU A 208 22.44 -29.46 -38.92
C LEU A 208 23.51 -28.91 -39.87
N LYS A 209 24.14 -27.79 -39.49
CA LYS A 209 25.60 -27.62 -39.54
C LYS A 209 26.12 -26.48 -38.68
N SER A 210 27.14 -26.82 -37.90
CA SER A 210 28.07 -25.94 -37.21
C SER A 210 29.02 -25.24 -38.19
N SER A 211 29.39 -23.98 -37.92
CA SER A 211 30.70 -23.40 -38.28
C SER A 211 30.91 -22.04 -37.61
N ASP A 212 32.02 -21.94 -36.88
CA ASP A 212 32.65 -20.71 -36.39
C ASP A 212 33.03 -19.72 -37.52
N ILE A 213 33.13 -18.42 -37.15
CA ILE A 213 34.30 -17.51 -37.31
C ILE A 213 33.85 -16.03 -37.46
N THR A 214 34.28 -15.24 -36.47
CA THR A 214 34.57 -13.79 -36.36
C THR A 214 34.33 -12.84 -37.55
N SER A 215 33.67 -11.69 -37.31
CA SER A 215 34.30 -10.35 -37.22
C SER A 215 33.25 -9.22 -37.25
N SER A 216 33.33 -8.34 -36.24
CA SER A 216 33.08 -6.89 -36.25
C SER A 216 31.95 -6.31 -37.13
N GLY A 217 30.90 -5.83 -36.46
CA GLY A 217 29.97 -4.83 -36.99
C GLY A 217 29.33 -4.09 -35.82
N GLU A 218 29.76 -2.85 -35.60
CA GLU A 218 29.08 -1.90 -34.72
C GLU A 218 27.73 -1.56 -35.35
N GLU A 219 26.64 -2.12 -34.81
CA GLU A 219 25.29 -1.61 -35.06
C GLU A 219 24.55 -1.47 -33.73
N ASP A 220 24.35 -0.20 -33.38
CA ASP A 220 23.68 0.35 -32.21
C ASP A 220 22.19 -0.02 -32.22
N SER A 221 21.88 -1.24 -31.81
CA SER A 221 20.53 -1.70 -31.56
C SER A 221 20.20 -1.49 -30.08
N ARG A 222 19.40 -0.47 -29.80
CA ARG A 222 18.77 -0.21 -28.48
C ARG A 222 17.79 -1.33 -28.14
N MET A 223 18.31 -2.50 -27.79
CA MET A 223 17.55 -3.53 -27.11
C MET A 223 17.47 -3.15 -25.63
N ALA A 224 16.26 -3.15 -25.08
CA ALA A 224 16.04 -2.99 -23.65
C ALA A 224 16.92 -4.02 -22.92
N SER A 225 17.89 -3.53 -22.15
CA SER A 225 18.83 -4.39 -21.42
C SER A 225 18.03 -5.16 -20.38
N THR A 226 18.03 -6.49 -20.48
CA THR A 226 17.68 -7.34 -19.36
C THR A 226 18.51 -6.87 -18.15
N PRO A 227 17.88 -6.58 -16.98
CA PRO A 227 18.65 -6.35 -15.78
C PRO A 227 19.43 -7.64 -15.52
N ASP A 228 20.75 -7.57 -15.62
CA ASP A 228 21.64 -8.64 -15.26
C ASP A 228 21.34 -9.07 -13.82
N LEU A 229 20.59 -10.15 -13.61
CA LEU A 229 20.14 -10.58 -12.29
C LEU A 229 21.31 -10.99 -11.40
N LEU A 230 22.47 -11.30 -12.00
CA LEU A 230 23.74 -11.48 -11.31
C LEU A 230 24.21 -10.18 -10.59
N LYS A 231 23.71 -9.01 -11.02
CA LYS A 231 24.03 -7.71 -10.42
C LYS A 231 23.40 -7.51 -9.04
N TYR A 232 22.29 -8.19 -8.74
CA TYR A 232 21.52 -7.97 -7.51
C TYR A 232 21.60 -9.18 -6.58
N ASN A 233 22.82 -9.60 -6.24
CA ASN A 233 23.07 -10.80 -5.44
C ASN A 233 23.08 -10.58 -3.92
N THR A 234 22.94 -9.33 -3.47
CA THR A 234 22.79 -8.96 -2.05
C THR A 234 21.57 -8.06 -1.83
N LEU A 235 21.14 -7.94 -0.57
CA LEU A 235 20.12 -6.96 -0.20
C LEU A 235 20.56 -5.52 -0.51
N ARG A 236 21.85 -5.20 -0.34
CA ARG A 236 22.38 -3.86 -0.66
C ARG A 236 22.19 -3.53 -2.14
N ASP A 237 22.53 -4.46 -3.02
CA ASP A 237 22.40 -4.25 -4.47
C ASP A 237 20.93 -4.17 -4.87
N LEU A 238 20.08 -5.04 -4.31
CA LEU A 238 18.64 -5.03 -4.58
C LEU A 238 17.98 -3.72 -4.15
N ILE A 239 18.46 -3.07 -3.08
CA ILE A 239 17.96 -1.74 -2.68
C ILE A 239 18.28 -0.67 -3.72
N ALA A 240 19.39 -0.78 -4.46
CA ALA A 240 19.66 0.16 -5.56
C ALA A 240 18.57 0.04 -6.64
N LEU A 241 18.20 -1.19 -7.01
CA LEU A 241 17.09 -1.44 -7.93
C LEU A 241 15.77 -0.89 -7.38
N VAL A 242 15.43 -1.19 -6.12
CA VAL A 242 14.20 -0.70 -5.48
C VAL A 242 14.11 0.82 -5.56
N LYS A 243 15.20 1.55 -5.27
CA LYS A 243 15.23 3.02 -5.34
C LYS A 243 15.05 3.54 -6.76
N ASP A 244 15.65 2.88 -7.74
CA ASP A 244 15.49 3.25 -9.14
C ASP A 244 14.05 3.03 -9.63
N GLU A 245 13.46 1.90 -9.27
CA GLU A 245 12.06 1.57 -9.60
C GLU A 245 11.07 2.52 -8.92
N ILE A 246 11.31 2.91 -7.66
CA ILE A 246 10.55 3.96 -6.97
C ILE A 246 10.63 5.27 -7.74
N ARG A 247 11.84 5.70 -8.16
CA ARG A 247 12.02 6.96 -8.88
C ARG A 247 11.32 6.97 -10.24
N LEU A 248 11.29 5.82 -10.93
CA LEU A 248 10.56 5.66 -12.19
C LEU A 248 9.04 5.72 -11.98
N THR A 249 8.52 5.10 -10.93
CA THR A 249 7.08 5.09 -10.64
C THR A 249 6.58 6.41 -10.04
N PHE A 250 7.40 7.09 -9.24
CA PHE A 250 7.08 8.32 -8.53
C PHE A 250 8.08 9.44 -8.88
N PRO A 251 8.02 10.01 -10.10
CA PRO A 251 9.01 10.98 -10.57
C PRO A 251 9.03 12.30 -9.76
N GLU A 252 7.91 12.66 -9.13
CA GLU A 252 7.78 13.81 -8.24
C GLU A 252 7.91 13.41 -6.75
N GLY A 253 8.39 12.20 -6.47
CA GLY A 253 8.49 11.65 -5.12
C GLY A 253 7.13 11.57 -4.44
N ALA A 254 7.01 12.13 -3.23
CA ALA A 254 5.75 12.12 -2.48
C ALA A 254 4.61 12.84 -3.21
N ASP A 255 4.92 13.83 -4.06
CA ASP A 255 3.89 14.57 -4.80
C ASP A 255 3.26 13.72 -5.90
N SER A 256 3.89 12.62 -6.36
CA SER A 256 3.28 11.69 -7.31
C SER A 256 2.12 10.89 -6.72
N ILE A 257 1.90 10.94 -5.40
CA ILE A 257 0.84 10.21 -4.72
C ILE A 257 -0.31 11.18 -4.41
N GLY A 258 -1.52 10.79 -4.80
CA GLY A 258 -2.73 11.59 -4.64
C GLY A 258 -3.07 11.88 -3.18
N GLN A 259 -3.83 12.96 -2.96
CA GLN A 259 -4.26 13.40 -1.62
C GLN A 259 -5.65 12.87 -1.24
N MET A 260 -6.21 11.94 -2.02
CA MET A 260 -7.45 11.23 -1.72
C MET A 260 -7.20 9.74 -1.52
N LEU A 261 -7.86 9.19 -0.50
CA LEU A 261 -7.84 7.78 -0.14
C LEU A 261 -9.27 7.22 -0.17
N ARG A 262 -9.41 5.95 -0.55
CA ARG A 262 -10.69 5.25 -0.62
C ARG A 262 -10.70 3.98 0.22
N VAL A 263 -11.68 3.84 1.10
CA VAL A 263 -12.06 2.53 1.66
C VAL A 263 -13.25 1.99 0.88
N HIS A 264 -13.12 0.79 0.32
CA HIS A 264 -14.18 0.15 -0.46
C HIS A 264 -14.72 -1.09 0.26
N TYR A 265 -16.00 -1.09 0.62
CA TYR A 265 -16.65 -2.22 1.27
C TYR A 265 -17.39 -3.08 0.28
N ILE A 266 -17.05 -4.37 0.24
CA ILE A 266 -17.69 -5.35 -0.63
C ILE A 266 -18.27 -6.51 0.17
N HIS A 267 -19.32 -7.13 -0.35
CA HIS A 267 -19.90 -8.32 0.26
C HIS A 267 -19.00 -9.53 0.03
N GLN A 268 -18.64 -10.23 1.10
CA GLN A 268 -17.63 -11.30 1.08
C GLN A 268 -17.99 -12.53 0.22
N GLU A 269 -19.27 -12.73 -0.13
CA GLU A 269 -19.72 -13.89 -0.93
C GLU A 269 -20.12 -13.48 -2.36
N SER A 270 -20.95 -12.45 -2.51
CA SER A 270 -21.42 -11.99 -3.83
C SER A 270 -20.41 -11.08 -4.53
N GLY A 271 -19.49 -10.44 -3.80
CA GLY A 271 -18.62 -9.39 -4.33
C GLY A 271 -19.34 -8.07 -4.61
N GLU A 272 -20.61 -7.94 -4.21
CA GLU A 272 -21.41 -6.73 -4.43
C GLU A 272 -20.89 -5.55 -3.60
N ASP A 273 -20.87 -4.36 -4.21
CA ASP A 273 -20.47 -3.12 -3.56
C ASP A 273 -21.48 -2.75 -2.46
N ILE A 274 -20.98 -2.57 -1.24
CA ILE A 274 -21.81 -2.21 -0.08
C ILE A 274 -21.73 -0.71 0.18
N ASP A 275 -20.51 -0.17 0.23
CA ASP A 275 -20.26 1.21 0.63
C ASP A 275 -18.87 1.67 0.18
N VAL A 276 -18.72 2.98 -0.06
CA VAL A 276 -17.46 3.60 -0.45
C VAL A 276 -17.25 4.82 0.44
N SER A 277 -16.08 4.90 1.08
CA SER A 277 -15.69 6.08 1.85
C SER A 277 -14.44 6.70 1.28
N ASP A 278 -14.63 7.83 0.58
CA ASP A 278 -13.57 8.71 0.11
C ASP A 278 -13.27 9.77 1.17
N PHE A 279 -11.99 10.08 1.37
CA PHE A 279 -11.55 11.07 2.36
C PHE A 279 -10.18 11.63 2.01
N PRO A 280 -9.88 12.89 2.42
CA PRO A 280 -8.58 13.48 2.15
C PRO A 280 -7.52 12.91 3.08
N VAL A 281 -6.28 12.91 2.60
CA VAL A 281 -5.11 12.71 3.42
C VAL A 281 -5.00 13.84 4.43
N SER A 282 -4.82 13.49 5.70
CA SER A 282 -4.58 14.47 6.76
C SER A 282 -3.45 14.01 7.66
N ARG A 283 -2.25 14.52 7.38
CA ARG A 283 -1.06 14.23 8.19
C ARG A 283 -1.23 14.69 9.64
N VAL A 284 -1.85 15.85 9.86
CA VAL A 284 -2.12 16.37 11.21
C VAL A 284 -3.06 15.46 11.99
N ALA A 285 -4.12 14.94 11.34
CA ALA A 285 -5.04 14.01 12.00
C ALA A 285 -4.36 12.68 12.33
N LEU A 286 -3.52 12.16 11.42
CA LEU A 286 -2.74 10.95 11.64
C LEU A 286 -1.73 11.13 12.78
N GLU A 287 -0.95 12.21 12.79
CA GLU A 287 0.04 12.50 13.84
C GLU A 287 -0.64 12.65 15.20
N LYS A 288 -1.77 13.35 15.28
CA LYS A 288 -2.58 13.45 16.51
C LYS A 288 -3.08 12.09 16.97
N TYR A 289 -3.53 11.25 16.03
CA TYR A 289 -3.96 9.89 16.34
C TYR A 289 -2.77 9.08 16.90
N LEU A 290 -1.65 9.06 16.19
CA LEU A 290 -0.46 8.31 16.59
C LEU A 290 0.10 8.77 17.93
N SER A 291 0.27 10.07 18.15
CA SER A 291 0.77 10.62 19.41
C SER A 291 -0.05 10.12 20.60
N LYS A 292 -1.38 10.21 20.54
CA LYS A 292 -2.28 9.75 21.61
C LYS A 292 -2.13 8.26 21.93
N HIS A 293 -1.87 7.43 20.91
CA HIS A 293 -1.69 5.99 21.08
C HIS A 293 -0.28 5.65 21.57
N MET A 294 0.75 6.35 21.08
CA MET A 294 2.12 6.15 21.53
C MET A 294 2.35 6.60 22.98
N GLU A 295 1.64 7.63 23.46
CA GLU A 295 1.61 7.99 24.88
C GLU A 295 1.20 6.79 25.77
N TRP A 296 0.24 5.98 25.31
CA TRP A 296 -0.16 4.77 26.04
C TRP A 296 0.94 3.70 25.97
N TRP A 297 1.51 3.45 24.80
CA TRP A 297 2.59 2.47 24.63
C TRP A 297 3.85 2.81 25.42
N ARG A 298 4.15 4.11 25.61
CA ARG A 298 5.25 4.58 26.45
C ARG A 298 4.93 4.62 27.95
N GLY A 299 3.68 4.35 28.34
CA GLY A 299 3.23 4.41 29.73
C GLY A 299 3.00 5.83 30.26
N GLU A 300 2.95 6.83 29.38
CA GLU A 300 2.71 8.24 29.73
C GLU A 300 1.22 8.52 29.99
N ARG A 301 0.33 7.63 29.52
CA ARG A 301 -1.12 7.74 29.67
C ARG A 301 -1.72 6.40 30.11
N PRO A 302 -2.71 6.38 31.04
CA PRO A 302 -3.43 5.14 31.38
C PRO A 302 -4.27 4.64 30.20
N ALA A 303 -4.61 3.34 30.20
CA ALA A 303 -5.53 2.76 29.23
C ALA A 303 -6.88 3.50 29.25
N GLN A 304 -7.43 3.75 28.06
CA GLN A 304 -8.77 4.32 27.90
C GLN A 304 -9.64 3.27 27.20
N GLY A 305 -10.87 3.09 27.65
CA GLY A 305 -11.80 2.20 26.95
C GLY A 305 -12.25 2.76 25.61
N VAL A 306 -12.93 1.90 24.86
CA VAL A 306 -13.41 2.18 23.51
C VAL A 306 -14.50 3.26 23.49
N GLU A 307 -14.72 3.90 22.34
CA GLU A 307 -15.91 4.74 22.16
C GLU A 307 -17.19 3.88 22.31
N ILE A 308 -18.31 4.47 22.72
CA ILE A 308 -19.53 3.72 23.11
C ILE A 308 -20.05 2.88 21.93
N GLU A 309 -19.93 3.43 20.72
CA GLU A 309 -20.29 2.81 19.45
C GLU A 309 -19.47 1.54 19.17
N GLU A 310 -18.26 1.46 19.72
CA GLU A 310 -17.37 0.31 19.62
C GLU A 310 -17.46 -0.62 20.84
N GLY A 311 -18.44 -0.41 21.74
CA GLY A 311 -18.62 -1.19 22.96
C GLY A 311 -18.78 -2.69 22.73
N PHE A 312 -19.17 -3.11 21.52
CA PHE A 312 -19.20 -4.53 21.13
C PHE A 312 -17.82 -5.21 21.24
N LYS A 313 -16.71 -4.46 21.09
CA LYS A 313 -15.34 -5.00 21.28
C LYS A 313 -15.09 -5.45 22.71
N CYS A 314 -15.80 -4.88 23.70
CA CYS A 314 -15.69 -5.30 25.09
C CYS A 314 -16.26 -6.70 25.33
N LEU A 315 -17.10 -7.23 24.44
CA LEU A 315 -17.70 -8.57 24.57
C LEU A 315 -16.68 -9.70 24.43
N THR A 316 -15.61 -9.45 23.69
CA THR A 316 -14.53 -10.43 23.43
C THR A 316 -13.21 -10.03 24.08
N CYS A 317 -13.21 -8.99 24.92
CA CYS A 317 -12.01 -8.49 25.57
C CYS A 317 -11.63 -9.40 26.75
N GLU A 318 -10.39 -9.90 26.74
CA GLU A 318 -9.85 -10.76 27.80
C GLU A 318 -9.82 -10.07 29.18
N PHE A 319 -9.60 -8.76 29.20
CA PHE A 319 -9.62 -7.94 30.41
C PHE A 319 -11.04 -7.54 30.84
N GLY A 320 -12.07 -8.06 30.17
CA GLY A 320 -13.44 -7.60 30.33
C GLY A 320 -14.00 -7.67 31.74
N ASN A 321 -13.58 -8.67 32.52
CA ASN A 321 -14.06 -8.90 33.89
C ASN A 321 -13.50 -7.87 34.88
N ASP A 322 -12.22 -7.48 34.72
CA ASP A 322 -11.51 -6.59 35.65
C ASP A 322 -11.28 -5.19 35.04
N CYS A 323 -12.04 -4.83 34.00
CA CYS A 323 -11.89 -3.56 33.31
C CYS A 323 -12.53 -2.42 34.11
N SER A 324 -11.71 -1.63 34.79
CA SER A 324 -12.13 -0.43 35.55
C SER A 324 -12.94 0.58 34.70
N TRP A 325 -12.66 0.65 33.39
CA TRP A 325 -13.43 1.48 32.47
C TRP A 325 -14.86 0.96 32.27
N ARG A 326 -15.05 -0.37 32.14
CA ARG A 326 -16.40 -0.95 32.02
C ARG A 326 -17.21 -0.75 33.29
N GLU A 327 -16.58 -0.92 34.45
CA GLU A 327 -17.21 -0.70 35.75
C GLU A 327 -17.67 0.76 35.91
N SER A 328 -16.78 1.72 35.69
CA SER A 328 -17.10 3.15 35.77
C SER A 328 -18.15 3.59 34.75
N LEU A 329 -18.14 3.04 33.53
CA LEU A 329 -19.19 3.28 32.54
C LEU A 329 -20.54 2.74 33.01
N GLY A 330 -20.57 1.53 33.57
CA GLY A 330 -21.79 0.92 34.13
C GLY A 330 -22.37 1.79 35.26
N GLN A 331 -21.53 2.24 36.19
CA GLN A 331 -21.94 3.15 37.27
C GLN A 331 -22.52 4.46 36.73
N ARG A 332 -21.88 5.07 35.73
CA ARG A 332 -22.40 6.29 35.08
C ARG A 332 -23.76 6.09 34.42
N ILE A 333 -23.97 4.98 33.72
CA ILE A 333 -25.24 4.68 33.05
C ILE A 333 -26.37 4.51 34.09
N LEU A 334 -26.09 3.82 35.20
CA LEU A 334 -27.05 3.65 36.31
C LEU A 334 -27.41 5.01 36.93
N ALA A 335 -26.42 5.85 37.23
CA ALA A 335 -26.66 7.18 37.79
C ALA A 335 -27.54 8.04 36.86
N GLN A 336 -27.25 8.06 35.55
CA GLN A 336 -28.08 8.78 34.57
C GLN A 336 -29.51 8.24 34.47
N ALA A 337 -29.70 6.93 34.59
CA ALA A 337 -31.03 6.33 34.59
C ALA A 337 -31.84 6.74 35.83
N GLU A 338 -31.20 6.80 37.00
CA GLU A 338 -31.82 7.28 38.23
C GLU A 338 -32.21 8.75 38.15
N GLU A 339 -31.33 9.60 37.63
CA GLU A 339 -31.63 11.03 37.41
C GLU A 339 -32.83 11.21 36.46
N ARG A 340 -32.85 10.49 35.33
CA ARG A 340 -33.99 10.52 34.40
C ARG A 340 -35.29 10.06 35.05
N LYS A 341 -35.23 9.05 35.93
CA LYS A 341 -36.39 8.57 36.68
C LYS A 341 -36.89 9.64 37.66
N ARG A 342 -35.98 10.28 38.40
CA ARG A 342 -36.31 11.38 39.33
C ARG A 342 -36.91 12.58 38.58
N ALA A 343 -36.34 12.98 37.45
CA ALA A 343 -36.86 14.06 36.62
C ALA A 343 -38.26 13.77 36.07
N ARG A 344 -38.53 12.53 35.64
CA ARG A 344 -39.88 12.11 35.22
C ARG A 344 -40.89 12.12 36.37
N GLN A 345 -40.47 11.72 37.57
CA GLN A 345 -41.33 11.76 38.76
C GLN A 345 -41.61 13.18 39.24
N ALA A 346 -40.64 14.10 39.07
CA ALA A 346 -40.82 15.51 39.39
C ALA A 346 -41.73 16.23 38.40
N ASN A 347 -41.63 15.92 37.10
CA ASN A 347 -42.50 16.50 36.05
C ASN A 347 -43.92 15.91 36.01
N ALA A 348 -44.18 14.84 36.76
CA ALA A 348 -45.50 14.20 36.88
C ALA A 348 -46.27 14.68 38.13
N ARG A 349 -45.67 15.55 38.94
CA ARG A 349 -46.32 16.30 40.03
C ARG A 349 -46.54 17.72 39.58
#